data_AF-A0A336N6G2-F1
#
_entry.id   AF-A0A336N6G2-F1
#
_cell.length_a   1.000
_cell.length_b   1.000
_cell.length_c   1.000
_cell.angle_alpha   90.00
_cell.angle_beta   90.00
_cell.angle_gamma   90.00
#
_symmetry.space_group_name_H-M   'P 1'
#
loop_
_entity.id
_entity.type
_entity.pdbx_description
1 polymer ?
#
loop_
_entity_poly.entity_id
_entity_poly.type
_entity_poly.pdbx_seq_one_letter_code
_entity_poly.pdbx_strand_id
1 'polypeptide(L)'
;MGSGLLQQVDRDMMGWSMKASAICIAGKWRDVYKDPITSDDKRSKKGRLALVKQNDEYITLREDALGEQENLLRTVYLNGKLLHTETLEQIRQRSNE
;
A
#
# COMPACT_ATOMS: atom_id res chain seq x y z
N MET A 1 -15.16 -25.93 4.16
CA MET A 1 -14.33 -25.35 3.08
C MET A 1 -14.90 -25.82 1.75
N GLY A 2 -15.20 -24.91 0.82
CA GLY A 2 -15.93 -25.18 -0.43
C GLY A 2 -16.01 -23.90 -1.27
N SER A 3 -17.13 -23.60 -1.90
CA SER A 3 -17.31 -22.35 -2.69
C SER A 3 -17.00 -21.08 -1.88
N GLY A 4 -17.32 -21.06 -0.59
CA GLY A 4 -17.09 -19.91 0.29
C GLY A 4 -15.63 -19.44 0.38
N LEU A 5 -14.64 -20.31 0.15
CA LEU A 5 -13.23 -19.95 0.29
C LEU A 5 -12.67 -19.17 -0.92
N LEU A 6 -13.14 -19.48 -2.13
CA LEU A 6 -12.55 -18.95 -3.37
C LEU A 6 -13.56 -18.23 -4.29
N GLN A 7 -14.87 -18.36 -4.02
CA GLN A 7 -15.92 -17.81 -4.89
C GLN A 7 -16.81 -16.79 -4.19
N GLN A 8 -16.93 -16.84 -2.85
CA GLN A 8 -17.66 -15.84 -2.06
C GLN A 8 -16.69 -14.80 -1.48
N VAL A 9 -15.74 -14.36 -2.31
CA VAL A 9 -14.80 -13.28 -1.98
C VAL A 9 -14.84 -12.25 -3.09
N ASP A 10 -14.88 -10.97 -2.71
CA ASP A 10 -14.85 -9.86 -3.67
C ASP A 10 -13.85 -8.77 -3.24
N ARG A 11 -13.67 -7.78 -4.12
CA ARG A 11 -12.74 -6.67 -3.94
C ARG A 11 -13.05 -5.83 -2.69
N ASP A 12 -14.33 -5.63 -2.39
CA ASP A 12 -14.80 -4.71 -1.38
C ASP A 12 -14.73 -5.32 0.02
N MET A 13 -14.73 -6.66 0.15
CA MET A 13 -14.59 -7.35 1.44
C MET A 13 -13.37 -6.88 2.25
N MET A 14 -12.24 -6.60 1.58
CA MET A 14 -11.01 -6.07 2.20
C MET A 14 -10.77 -4.60 1.87
N GLY A 15 -11.72 -3.92 1.20
CA GLY A 15 -11.60 -2.52 0.79
C GLY A 15 -10.48 -2.25 -0.22
N TRP A 16 -10.10 -3.22 -1.07
CA TRP A 16 -8.97 -3.07 -1.98
C TRP A 16 -9.24 -1.97 -3.00
N SER A 17 -8.33 -1.01 -3.08
CA SER A 17 -8.49 0.16 -3.93
C SER A 17 -7.16 0.79 -4.33
N MET A 18 -7.08 1.25 -5.58
CA MET A 18 -5.97 2.07 -6.07
C MET A 18 -6.41 3.53 -6.20
N LYS A 19 -5.58 4.47 -5.77
CA LYS A 19 -5.83 5.93 -5.83
C LYS A 19 -4.52 6.66 -6.12
N ALA A 20 -4.56 7.68 -6.96
CA ALA A 20 -3.47 8.63 -7.06
C ALA A 20 -3.41 9.45 -5.77
N SER A 21 -2.24 9.49 -5.12
CA SER A 21 -2.01 10.24 -3.89
C SER A 21 -1.08 11.45 -4.08
N ALA A 22 -0.27 11.47 -5.15
CA ALA A 22 0.62 12.56 -5.49
C ALA A 22 0.85 12.67 -7.00
N ILE A 23 1.20 13.88 -7.47
CA ILE A 23 1.61 14.17 -8.84
C ILE A 23 2.86 15.07 -8.84
N CYS A 24 3.79 14.83 -9.76
CA CYS A 24 4.95 15.70 -9.95
C CYS A 24 4.71 16.61 -11.17
N ILE A 25 4.65 17.92 -10.94
CA ILE A 25 4.43 18.93 -11.99
C ILE A 25 5.62 19.89 -11.97
N ALA A 26 6.37 19.94 -13.08
CA ALA A 26 7.57 20.77 -13.21
C ALA A 26 8.57 20.56 -12.04
N GLY A 27 8.81 19.29 -11.68
CA GLY A 27 9.73 18.91 -10.60
C GLY A 27 9.19 19.11 -9.17
N LYS A 28 7.94 19.59 -9.02
CA LYS A 28 7.32 19.81 -7.71
C LYS A 28 6.22 18.79 -7.44
N TRP A 29 6.36 18.05 -6.35
CA TRP A 29 5.33 17.15 -5.86
C TRP A 29 4.14 17.93 -5.29
N ARG A 30 2.93 17.49 -5.63
CA ARG A 30 1.66 18.00 -5.09
C ARG A 30 0.80 16.84 -4.66
N ASP A 31 0.09 17.03 -3.55
CA ASP A 31 -0.90 16.08 -3.06
C ASP A 31 -2.10 16.05 -4.01
N VAL A 32 -2.56 14.83 -4.35
CA VAL A 32 -3.82 14.59 -5.06
C VAL A 32 -4.60 13.59 -4.22
N TYR A 33 -5.87 13.85 -3.98
CA TYR A 33 -6.71 12.94 -3.20
C TYR A 33 -8.18 13.19 -3.51
N LYS A 34 -9.01 12.18 -3.23
CA LYS A 34 -10.45 12.34 -3.22
C LYS A 34 -10.95 12.50 -1.78
N ASP A 35 -11.95 13.34 -1.61
CA ASP A 35 -12.59 13.64 -0.33
C ASP A 35 -14.09 13.87 -0.57
N PRO A 36 -14.87 12.80 -0.82
CA PRO A 36 -16.27 12.94 -1.18
C PRO A 36 -17.10 13.34 0.04
N ILE A 37 -17.92 14.39 -0.10
CA ILE A 37 -18.76 14.98 0.96
C ILE A 37 -19.67 13.94 1.64
N THR A 38 -20.11 12.92 0.91
CA THR A 38 -21.10 11.94 1.36
C THR A 38 -20.48 10.66 1.95
N SER A 39 -19.15 10.55 2.03
CA SER A 39 -18.49 9.28 2.41
C SER A 39 -17.07 9.50 2.92
N ASP A 40 -16.92 9.80 4.21
CA ASP A 40 -15.61 10.03 4.86
C ASP A 40 -14.69 8.80 4.78
N ASP A 41 -15.25 7.60 4.82
CA ASP A 41 -14.57 6.31 4.64
C ASP A 41 -13.87 6.18 3.28
N LYS A 42 -14.33 6.96 2.28
CA LYS A 42 -13.77 6.98 0.93
C LYS A 42 -12.70 8.05 0.75
N ARG A 43 -12.36 8.83 1.76
CA ARG A 43 -11.26 9.80 1.67
C ARG A 43 -9.93 9.07 1.46
N SER A 44 -9.17 9.47 0.43
CA SER A 44 -7.87 8.84 0.14
C SER A 44 -6.70 9.53 0.85
N LYS A 45 -5.63 8.78 1.09
CA LYS A 45 -4.36 9.33 1.60
C LYS A 45 -3.72 10.30 0.60
N LYS A 46 -2.89 11.20 1.10
CA LYS A 46 -2.23 12.27 0.34
C LYS A 46 -0.70 12.10 0.36
N GLY A 47 -0.04 12.49 -0.72
CA GLY A 47 1.41 12.51 -0.83
C GLY A 47 2.01 11.19 -1.28
N ARG A 48 3.34 11.17 -1.37
CA ARG A 48 4.11 9.92 -1.48
C ARG A 48 4.10 9.24 -0.12
N LEU A 49 3.99 7.92 -0.08
CA LEU A 49 3.73 7.17 1.15
C LEU A 49 4.86 6.20 1.47
N ALA A 50 5.04 5.96 2.76
CA ALA A 50 5.91 4.92 3.32
C ALA A 50 5.12 4.09 4.33
N LEU A 51 5.58 2.86 4.57
CA LEU A 51 5.04 1.97 5.58
C LEU A 51 6.14 1.65 6.58
N VAL A 52 5.87 1.79 7.86
CA VAL A 52 6.80 1.43 8.94
C VAL A 52 6.09 0.51 9.93
N LYS A 53 6.88 -0.19 10.74
CA LYS A 53 6.38 -0.94 11.90
C LYS A 53 6.86 -0.24 13.18
N GLN A 54 5.94 0.23 14.01
CA GLN A 54 6.22 0.87 15.30
C GLN A 54 5.41 0.17 16.38
N ASN A 55 6.04 -0.25 17.48
CA ASN A 55 5.37 -0.94 18.59
C ASN A 55 4.47 -2.11 18.14
N ASP A 56 4.98 -2.91 17.21
CA ASP A 56 4.25 -4.00 16.54
C ASP A 56 3.04 -3.63 15.67
N GLU A 57 2.78 -2.34 15.46
CA GLU A 57 1.74 -1.85 14.57
C GLU A 57 2.29 -1.34 13.23
N TYR A 58 1.57 -1.63 12.15
CA TYR A 58 1.88 -1.11 10.83
C TYR A 58 1.27 0.29 10.65
N ILE A 59 2.13 1.27 10.40
CA ILE A 59 1.73 2.68 10.25
C ILE A 59 2.09 3.16 8.85
N THR A 60 1.10 3.65 8.12
CA THR A 60 1.34 4.39 6.87
C THR A 60 1.57 5.85 7.19
N LEU A 61 2.71 6.38 6.76
CA LEU A 61 3.04 7.79 6.83
C LEU A 61 3.39 8.34 5.44
N ARG A 62 3.59 9.65 5.37
CA ARG A 62 4.14 10.28 4.17
C ARG A 62 5.63 10.00 4.08
N GLU A 63 6.14 9.82 2.88
CA GLU A 63 7.56 9.53 2.65
C GLU A 63 8.48 10.66 3.17
N ASP A 64 8.02 11.91 3.12
CA ASP A 64 8.75 13.07 3.66
C ASP A 64 8.82 13.10 5.20
N ALA A 65 7.98 12.32 5.89
CA ALA A 65 7.97 12.16 7.34
C ALA A 65 8.71 10.89 7.81
N LEU A 66 9.32 10.14 6.89
CA LEU A 66 10.00 8.88 7.21
C LEU A 66 11.19 9.08 8.15
N GLY A 67 11.97 10.15 7.93
CA GLY A 67 13.19 10.38 8.69
C GLY A 67 14.18 9.23 8.53
N GLU A 68 14.65 8.68 9.66
CA GLU A 68 15.60 7.56 9.71
C GLU A 68 14.92 6.19 9.80
N GLN A 69 13.59 6.12 9.77
CA GLN A 69 12.86 4.86 9.89
C GLN A 69 12.99 4.02 8.62
N GLU A 70 12.96 2.70 8.79
CA GLU A 70 12.96 1.78 7.66
C GLU A 70 11.60 1.76 6.96
N ASN A 71 11.58 2.11 5.67
CA ASN A 71 10.40 1.93 4.84
C ASN A 71 10.27 0.45 4.41
N LEU A 72 9.21 -0.19 4.84
CA LEU A 72 8.90 -1.58 4.52
C LEU A 72 8.44 -1.78 3.06
N LEU A 73 8.11 -0.70 2.35
CA LEU A 73 7.80 -0.76 0.92
C LEU A 73 9.10 -0.96 0.12
N ARG A 74 9.14 -2.06 -0.63
CA ARG A 74 10.28 -2.42 -1.49
C ARG A 74 9.92 -2.24 -2.96
N THR A 75 10.85 -1.74 -3.76
CA THR A 75 10.68 -1.69 -5.22
C THR A 75 10.74 -3.11 -5.79
N VAL A 76 9.58 -3.67 -6.17
CA VAL A 76 9.50 -5.01 -6.77
C VAL A 76 9.62 -4.98 -8.29
N TYR A 77 9.30 -3.84 -8.93
CA TYR A 77 9.33 -3.66 -10.37
C TYR A 77 9.81 -2.25 -10.72
N LEU A 78 10.72 -2.13 -11.70
CA LEU A 78 11.27 -0.86 -12.14
C LEU A 78 11.63 -0.92 -13.63
N ASN A 79 11.13 0.03 -14.42
CA ASN A 79 11.49 0.23 -15.83
C ASN A 79 11.48 -1.06 -16.68
N GLY A 80 10.39 -1.83 -16.63
CA GLY A 80 10.27 -3.05 -17.41
C GLY A 80 10.76 -4.32 -16.71
N LYS A 81 11.47 -4.21 -15.58
CA LYS A 81 12.18 -5.31 -14.94
C LYS A 81 11.59 -5.65 -13.58
N LEU A 82 11.40 -6.94 -13.34
CA LEU A 82 11.08 -7.50 -12.03
C LEU A 82 12.38 -7.59 -11.21
N LEU A 83 12.41 -6.91 -10.06
CA LEU A 83 13.59 -6.81 -9.20
C LEU A 83 13.54 -7.78 -8.01
N HIS A 84 12.34 -8.18 -7.61
CA HIS A 84 12.14 -9.05 -6.47
C HIS A 84 11.15 -10.16 -6.80
N THR A 85 11.57 -11.39 -6.54
CA THR A 85 10.76 -12.61 -6.69
C THR A 85 10.87 -13.40 -5.42
N GLU A 86 9.74 -13.90 -4.92
CA GLU A 86 9.68 -14.73 -3.72
C GLU A 86 9.12 -16.11 -4.10
N THR A 87 9.65 -17.15 -3.47
CA THR A 87 9.11 -18.51 -3.59
C THR A 87 7.87 -18.67 -2.71
N LEU A 88 7.03 -19.65 -3.04
CA LEU A 88 5.87 -19.97 -2.19
C LEU A 88 6.29 -20.38 -0.77
N GLU A 89 7.46 -21.00 -0.60
CA GLU A 89 8.01 -21.36 0.71
C GLU A 89 8.35 -20.13 1.55
N GLN A 90 9.03 -19.14 0.97
CA GLN A 90 9.34 -17.87 1.63
C GLN A 90 8.07 -17.14 2.07
N ILE A 91 7.04 -17.14 1.21
CA ILE A 91 5.74 -16.53 1.54
C ILE A 91 5.07 -17.25 2.71
N ARG A 92 5.06 -18.60 2.70
CA ARG A 92 4.47 -19.40 3.79
C ARG A 92 5.19 -19.21 5.11
N GLN A 93 6.53 -19.12 5.10
CA GLN A 93 7.30 -18.88 6.30
C GLN A 93 6.90 -17.55 6.95
N ARG A 94 6.87 -16.46 6.16
CA ARG A 94 6.48 -15.12 6.65
C ARG A 94 5.02 -15.04 7.12
N SER A 95 4.09 -15.76 6.49
CA SER A 95 2.68 -15.74 6.90
C SER A 95 2.38 -16.50 8.20
N ASN A 96 3.33 -17.31 8.69
CA ASN A 96 3.19 -18.07 9.94
C ASN A 96 3.90 -17.41 11.13
N GLU A 97 4.57 -16.28 10.90
CA GLU A 97 5.15 -15.40 11.94
C GLU A 97 4.07 -14.52 12.57
#